data_AF-A0A6H5H2M4-F1
#
_entry.id   AF-A0A6H5H2M4-F1
#
_cell.length_a   1.000
_cell.length_b   1.000
_cell.length_c   1.000
_cell.angle_alpha   90.00
_cell.angle_beta   90.00
_cell.angle_gamma   90.00
#
_symmetry.space_group_name_H-M   'P 1'
#
loop_
_entity.id
_entity.type
_entity.pdbx_description
1 polymer ?
#
loop_
_entity_poly.entity_id
_entity_poly.type
_entity_poly.pdbx_seq_one_letter_code
_entity_poly.pdbx_strand_id
1 'polypeptide(L)'
;MNHMYGSDDVTNTDDVDWMGADDQPLQGFSWRGGSERDTTGILMWSKIFKTQLKSGEKVAIILLDTQGTFDSESTVRDCATVFALSTMISSIQIYNLSQNIQEDDLQHLQLFTEYGRLALADSGKKPFQKLQFLVRDWSFPYDAEYGEEGGQKILDKRLQISKNQHPELQSIRKHIRSCFTDINCFLMPHPGLRVATNPKFDGRLMEIESDFKDNLRRLVPLLLAPKNLIIKEISGHKVKAKELLQYFQSYIVVYSGDELPEPKSMLVATAEANNLAAVAAAKETYHSLMENVCGGAKPYLNSAHLETEHFRIKATAIDQFSKKRKMGGEEFSETYKSKLEADMEELFLQFKLHNESKNIFKAARTPAVFFAISVTFYILSGIFGLVAFYTLADLCNLVMGIALLTLISWSYVRYSGEFIEIGENIDTLASALWENFMKPTYEAFVQKSIEHAVVNSTVPALSRTTSLNGKIKQP
;
A
#
# COMPACT_ATOMS: atom_id res chain seq x y z
N MET A 1 26.48 5.07 22.81
CA MET A 1 25.49 6.17 22.77
C MET A 1 25.40 6.62 21.32
N ASN A 2 24.20 6.52 20.74
CA ASN A 2 23.95 6.72 19.31
C ASN A 2 23.77 8.20 19.00
N HIS A 3 24.75 8.84 18.37
CA HIS A 3 24.56 10.14 17.72
C HIS A 3 24.08 9.87 16.30
N MET A 4 22.76 9.79 16.13
CA MET A 4 22.09 9.65 14.85
C MET A 4 21.31 10.93 14.58
N TYR A 5 21.46 11.47 13.37
CA TYR A 5 20.41 12.28 12.77
C TYR A 5 19.08 11.49 12.88
N GLY A 6 18.14 11.98 13.70
CA GLY A 6 16.83 11.35 13.90
C GLY A 6 16.75 10.25 14.97
N SER A 7 17.36 10.43 16.15
CA SER A 7 16.77 9.85 17.37
C SER A 7 15.55 10.69 17.76
N ASP A 8 14.45 10.03 18.12
CA ASP A 8 13.17 10.63 18.54
C ASP A 8 13.28 11.44 19.88
N ASP A 9 14.50 11.75 20.33
CA ASP A 9 14.83 12.40 21.61
C ASP A 9 15.70 13.66 21.46
N VAL A 10 15.93 14.18 20.25
CA VAL A 10 16.66 15.46 20.11
C VAL A 10 15.69 16.62 20.24
N THR A 11 15.46 17.02 21.49
CA THR A 11 14.97 18.35 21.83
C THR A 11 15.80 19.43 21.13
N ASN A 12 15.11 20.39 20.52
CA ASN A 12 15.58 21.69 20.04
C ASN A 12 16.86 22.21 20.75
N THR A 13 18.04 21.85 20.25
CA THR A 13 19.31 22.51 20.58
C THR A 13 20.14 22.57 19.32
N ASP A 14 20.35 23.78 18.81
CA ASP A 14 21.21 24.13 17.67
C ASP A 14 22.72 23.90 17.94
N ASP A 15 23.10 23.05 18.90
CA ASP A 15 24.47 22.99 19.42
C ASP A 15 24.93 21.57 19.83
N VAL A 16 24.70 20.59 18.96
CA VAL A 16 25.35 19.27 19.06
C VAL A 16 26.10 19.04 17.75
N ASP A 17 27.44 18.96 17.80
CA ASP A 17 28.26 18.63 16.63
C ASP A 17 27.87 17.22 16.13
N TRP A 18 27.09 17.18 15.05
CA TRP A 18 26.54 15.96 14.49
C TRP A 18 27.62 15.03 13.92
N MET A 19 28.85 15.53 13.71
CA MET A 19 29.95 14.71 13.22
C MET A 19 30.42 13.67 14.25
N GLY A 20 30.04 13.81 15.51
CA GLY A 20 30.41 12.91 16.58
C GLY A 20 31.75 13.27 17.24
N ALA A 21 32.22 12.39 18.12
CA ALA A 21 33.46 12.61 18.86
C ALA A 21 34.70 12.31 17.98
N ASP A 22 35.79 13.05 18.23
CA ASP A 22 37.00 13.00 17.41
C ASP A 22 37.72 11.63 17.42
N ASP A 23 37.53 10.85 18.48
CA ASP A 23 38.12 9.54 18.73
C ASP A 23 37.23 8.36 18.33
N GLN A 24 35.99 8.61 17.90
CA GLN A 24 35.04 7.57 17.54
C GLN A 24 35.30 7.06 16.11
N PRO A 25 35.41 5.73 15.90
CA PRO A 25 35.55 5.17 14.56
C PRO A 25 34.25 5.33 13.75
N LEU A 26 34.39 5.47 12.42
CA LEU A 26 33.25 5.61 11.51
C LEU A 26 32.57 4.25 11.28
N GLN A 27 31.27 4.20 11.56
CA GLN A 27 30.43 3.02 11.35
C GLN A 27 29.29 3.36 10.39
N GLY A 28 28.77 2.37 9.67
CA GLY A 28 27.74 2.60 8.67
C GLY A 28 27.73 1.51 7.59
N PHE A 29 27.56 1.95 6.34
CA PHE A 29 27.88 1.11 5.19
C PHE A 29 29.34 0.65 5.26
N SER A 30 29.62 -0.54 4.74
CA SER A 30 30.99 -1.04 4.65
C SER A 30 31.82 -0.09 3.79
N TRP A 31 33.01 0.23 4.25
CA TRP A 31 33.99 1.00 3.50
C TRP A 31 35.38 0.50 3.89
N ARG A 32 36.29 0.49 2.92
CA ARG A 32 37.70 0.14 3.14
C ARG A 32 38.60 0.82 2.12
N GLY A 33 39.87 0.96 2.47
CA GLY A 33 40.92 1.24 1.49
C GLY A 33 41.27 0.00 0.67
N GLY A 34 42.05 0.20 -0.38
CA GLY A 34 42.48 -0.86 -1.30
C GLY A 34 42.12 -0.55 -2.75
N SER A 35 42.72 -1.28 -3.68
CA SER A 35 42.43 -1.17 -5.13
C SER A 35 41.17 -1.93 -5.55
N GLU A 36 40.76 -2.90 -4.75
CA GLU A 36 39.57 -3.72 -5.02
C GLU A 36 38.31 -3.04 -4.48
N ARG A 37 37.20 -3.22 -5.21
CA ARG A 37 35.89 -2.71 -4.81
C ARG A 37 35.41 -3.31 -3.48
N ASP A 38 34.52 -2.58 -2.80
CA ASP A 38 33.87 -3.04 -1.56
C ASP A 38 32.36 -3.22 -1.75
N THR A 39 31.66 -2.16 -2.17
CA THR A 39 30.21 -2.19 -2.43
C THR A 39 29.91 -2.82 -3.79
N THR A 40 29.00 -3.82 -3.80
CA THR A 40 28.47 -4.45 -5.02
C THR A 40 26.97 -4.17 -5.15
N GLY A 41 26.54 -3.66 -6.32
CA GLY A 41 25.15 -3.32 -6.59
C GLY A 41 24.65 -2.06 -5.87
N ILE A 42 23.46 -2.12 -5.28
CA ILE A 42 22.83 -1.03 -4.54
C ILE A 42 22.46 -1.53 -3.15
N LEU A 43 23.04 -0.91 -2.12
CA LEU A 43 22.73 -1.16 -0.71
C LEU A 43 21.77 -0.11 -0.19
N MET A 44 20.78 -0.52 0.58
CA MET A 44 19.84 0.38 1.25
C MET A 44 20.07 0.31 2.75
N TRP A 45 20.11 1.47 3.41
CA TRP A 45 20.18 1.50 4.87
C TRP A 45 18.92 0.89 5.49
N SER A 46 19.08 -0.03 6.44
CA SER A 46 17.96 -0.79 7.02
C SER A 46 16.96 0.07 7.80
N LYS A 47 17.43 1.18 8.38
CA LYS A 47 16.60 2.12 9.13
C LYS A 47 16.11 3.24 8.21
N ILE A 48 14.79 3.32 8.00
CA ILE A 48 14.17 4.47 7.35
C ILE A 48 14.05 5.61 8.38
N PHE A 49 14.64 6.77 8.07
CA PHE A 49 14.54 7.94 8.94
C PHE A 49 13.25 8.71 8.64
N LYS A 50 12.59 9.22 9.68
CA LYS A 50 11.35 9.98 9.55
C LYS A 50 11.61 11.40 9.98
N THR A 51 11.13 12.37 9.22
CA THR A 51 11.18 13.79 9.61
C THR A 51 9.91 14.50 9.16
N GLN A 52 9.73 15.72 9.67
CA GLN A 52 8.62 16.57 9.30
C GLN A 52 9.16 17.79 8.55
N LEU A 53 8.63 18.03 7.36
CA LEU A 53 8.95 19.23 6.59
C LEU A 53 8.37 20.47 7.28
N LYS A 54 8.84 21.66 6.89
CA LYS A 54 8.27 22.95 7.34
C LYS A 54 6.76 23.07 7.05
N SER A 55 6.26 22.37 6.04
CA SER A 55 4.85 22.29 5.68
C SER A 55 4.00 21.47 6.67
N GLY A 56 4.62 20.74 7.60
CA GLY A 56 3.96 19.78 8.48
C GLY A 56 3.82 18.38 7.86
N GLU A 57 4.23 18.16 6.61
CA GLU A 57 4.20 16.86 5.95
C GLU A 57 5.27 15.92 6.52
N LYS A 58 4.86 14.70 6.92
CA LYS A 58 5.78 13.65 7.40
C LYS A 58 6.41 12.95 6.19
N VAL A 59 7.73 12.90 6.15
CA VAL A 59 8.50 12.29 5.06
C VAL A 59 9.43 11.20 5.56
N ALA A 60 9.67 10.22 4.70
CA ALA A 60 10.60 9.12 4.91
C ALA A 60 11.88 9.36 4.10
N ILE A 61 13.03 9.27 4.75
CA ILE A 61 14.35 9.41 4.14
C ILE A 61 14.97 8.02 4.03
N ILE A 62 15.38 7.67 2.82
CA ILE A 62 16.05 6.41 2.49
C ILE A 62 17.44 6.78 1.98
N LEU A 63 18.46 6.12 2.53
CA LEU A 63 19.84 6.26 2.08
C LEU A 63 20.20 5.03 1.23
N LEU A 64 20.74 5.31 0.05
CA LEU A 64 21.21 4.31 -0.90
C LEU A 64 22.71 4.50 -1.08
N ASP A 65 23.47 3.43 -0.89
CA ASP A 65 24.87 3.34 -1.29
C ASP A 65 24.97 2.50 -2.56
N THR A 66 25.79 2.93 -3.50
CA THR A 66 25.85 2.33 -4.83
C THR A 66 27.28 1.97 -5.16
N GLN A 67 27.47 0.84 -5.83
CA GLN A 67 28.76 0.44 -6.36
C GLN A 67 29.40 1.56 -7.19
N GLY A 68 30.71 1.74 -7.01
CA GLY A 68 31.50 2.66 -7.80
C GLY A 68 31.50 2.27 -9.27
N THR A 69 31.33 3.25 -10.15
CA THR A 69 31.43 3.03 -11.60
C THR A 69 32.89 2.74 -11.97
N PHE A 70 33.13 1.80 -12.88
CA PHE A 70 34.44 1.46 -13.47
C PHE A 70 35.42 0.71 -12.56
N ASP A 71 34.95 -0.34 -11.90
CA ASP A 71 35.87 -1.34 -11.35
C ASP A 71 36.37 -2.32 -12.44
N SER A 72 37.38 -3.12 -12.12
CA SER A 72 38.04 -4.06 -13.04
C SER A 72 37.20 -5.32 -13.35
N GLU A 73 36.13 -5.57 -12.60
CA GLU A 73 35.36 -6.82 -12.64
C GLU A 73 33.95 -6.65 -13.23
N SER A 74 33.45 -5.41 -13.29
CA SER A 74 32.14 -5.06 -13.81
C SER A 74 32.22 -4.56 -15.24
N THR A 75 31.23 -4.95 -16.03
CA THR A 75 31.09 -4.42 -17.37
C THR A 75 30.63 -2.96 -17.32
N VAL A 76 30.88 -2.22 -18.40
CA VAL A 76 30.31 -0.86 -18.58
C VAL A 76 28.78 -0.90 -18.44
N ARG A 77 28.15 -2.01 -18.85
CA ARG A 77 26.72 -2.27 -18.71
C ARG A 77 26.27 -2.36 -17.24
N ASP A 78 27.00 -3.08 -16.41
CA ASP A 78 26.66 -3.23 -14.98
C ASP A 78 26.72 -1.86 -14.28
N CYS A 79 27.79 -1.11 -14.56
CA CYS A 79 27.97 0.25 -14.04
C CYS A 79 26.83 1.17 -14.51
N ALA A 80 26.50 1.13 -15.79
CA ALA A 80 25.41 1.91 -16.38
C ALA A 80 24.04 1.54 -15.78
N THR A 81 23.81 0.25 -15.50
CA THR A 81 22.57 -0.26 -14.91
C THR A 81 22.41 0.20 -13.46
N VAL A 82 23.45 0.05 -12.63
CA VAL A 82 23.45 0.51 -11.24
C VAL A 82 23.24 2.02 -11.17
N PHE A 83 23.95 2.77 -12.01
CA PHE A 83 23.82 4.22 -12.08
C PHE A 83 22.43 4.66 -12.58
N ALA A 84 21.85 3.94 -13.55
CA ALA A 84 20.51 4.21 -14.05
C ALA A 84 19.43 3.98 -13.00
N LEU A 85 19.47 2.81 -12.35
CA LEU A 85 18.53 2.45 -11.30
C LEU A 85 18.62 3.42 -10.13
N SER A 86 19.82 3.78 -9.68
CA SER A 86 19.99 4.73 -8.59
C SER A 86 19.43 6.11 -8.94
N THR A 87 19.68 6.60 -10.15
CA THR A 87 19.17 7.90 -10.62
C THR A 87 17.64 7.93 -10.79
N MET A 88 17.04 6.85 -11.30
CA MET A 88 15.58 6.77 -11.44
C MET A 88 14.86 6.70 -10.10
N ILE A 89 15.47 6.06 -9.09
CA ILE A 89 14.87 5.85 -7.77
C ILE A 89 15.14 7.03 -6.82
N SER A 90 16.29 7.69 -6.93
CA SER A 90 16.68 8.79 -6.05
C SER A 90 15.96 10.10 -6.40
N SER A 91 15.70 10.93 -5.38
CA SER A 91 15.30 12.33 -5.57
C SER A 91 16.50 13.28 -5.64
N ILE A 92 17.60 12.88 -4.99
CA ILE A 92 18.89 13.55 -5.01
C ILE A 92 19.91 12.49 -5.41
N GLN A 93 20.47 12.63 -6.61
CA GLN A 93 21.57 11.79 -7.08
C GLN A 93 22.89 12.50 -6.79
N ILE A 94 23.76 11.90 -5.98
CA ILE A 94 25.11 12.42 -5.74
C ILE A 94 26.05 11.73 -6.73
N TYR A 95 26.55 12.47 -7.70
CA TYR A 95 27.55 11.98 -8.63
C TYR A 95 28.95 12.29 -8.09
N ASN A 96 29.53 11.30 -7.40
CA ASN A 96 30.83 11.41 -6.75
C ASN A 96 31.96 11.19 -7.78
N LEU A 97 32.74 12.24 -8.04
CA LEU A 97 33.82 12.28 -9.02
C LEU A 97 35.16 12.55 -8.32
N SER A 98 36.26 12.08 -8.90
CA SER A 98 37.60 12.31 -8.38
C SER A 98 38.29 13.46 -9.12
N GLN A 99 38.80 14.43 -8.36
CA GLN A 99 39.62 15.58 -8.77
C GLN A 99 38.94 16.60 -9.69
N ASN A 100 38.26 16.20 -10.76
CA ASN A 100 37.68 17.10 -11.75
C ASN A 100 36.46 16.47 -12.45
N ILE A 101 35.73 17.28 -13.20
CA ILE A 101 34.66 16.82 -14.10
C ILE A 101 35.26 16.70 -15.50
N GLN A 102 35.39 15.47 -15.98
CA GLN A 102 35.94 15.14 -17.29
C GLN A 102 34.82 14.94 -18.34
N GLU A 103 35.16 14.82 -19.63
CA GLU A 103 34.14 14.68 -20.69
C GLU A 103 33.53 13.27 -20.71
N ASP A 104 34.30 12.25 -20.36
CA ASP A 104 33.84 10.86 -20.19
C ASP A 104 32.81 10.74 -19.04
N ASP A 105 33.00 11.47 -17.94
CA ASP A 105 31.99 11.58 -16.88
C ASP A 105 30.64 12.08 -17.43
N LEU A 106 30.67 13.06 -18.34
CA LEU A 106 29.47 13.60 -18.97
C LEU A 106 28.89 12.65 -20.01
N GLN A 107 29.72 11.85 -20.70
CA GLN A 107 29.26 10.83 -21.64
C GLN A 107 28.52 9.70 -20.92
N HIS A 108 28.89 9.31 -19.70
CA HIS A 108 28.14 8.32 -18.93
C HIS A 108 26.71 8.80 -18.61
N LEU A 109 26.52 10.12 -18.46
CA LEU A 109 25.20 10.72 -18.28
C LEU A 109 24.36 10.70 -19.57
N GLN A 110 24.95 10.42 -20.74
CA GLN A 110 24.26 10.37 -22.03
C GLN A 110 23.17 9.29 -22.07
N LEU A 111 23.36 8.16 -21.39
CA LEU A 111 22.34 7.10 -21.37
C LEU A 111 20.96 7.62 -20.90
N PHE A 112 20.95 8.61 -20.02
CA PHE A 112 19.75 9.21 -19.45
C PHE A 112 19.11 10.28 -20.33
N THR A 113 19.87 10.78 -21.30
CA THR A 113 19.44 11.90 -22.14
C THR A 113 18.31 11.49 -23.07
N GLU A 114 18.39 10.30 -23.65
CA GLU A 114 17.35 9.76 -24.53
C GLU A 114 16.09 9.35 -23.75
N TYR A 115 16.26 8.70 -22.59
CA TYR A 115 15.13 8.42 -21.70
C TYR A 115 14.42 9.71 -21.28
N GLY A 116 15.20 10.70 -20.85
CA GLY A 116 14.63 11.96 -20.40
C GLY A 116 13.93 12.74 -21.50
N ARG A 117 14.46 12.69 -22.73
CA ARG A 117 13.81 13.27 -23.91
C ARG A 117 12.44 12.65 -24.16
N LEU A 118 12.33 11.32 -24.10
CA LEU A 118 11.05 10.65 -24.29
C LEU A 118 10.08 10.92 -23.13
N ALA A 119 10.56 10.93 -21.88
CA ALA A 119 9.74 11.23 -20.70
C ALA A 119 9.17 12.66 -20.73
N LEU A 120 9.98 13.61 -21.19
CA LEU A 120 9.57 15.00 -21.42
C LEU A 120 8.50 15.10 -22.50
N ALA A 121 8.63 14.35 -23.60
CA ALA A 121 7.66 14.35 -24.68
C ALA A 121 6.29 13.81 -24.25
N ASP A 122 6.26 12.80 -23.38
CA ASP A 122 5.01 12.20 -22.88
C ASP A 122 4.34 13.05 -21.78
N SER A 123 5.13 13.50 -20.79
CA SER A 123 4.59 14.12 -19.56
C SER A 123 4.65 15.65 -19.51
N GLY A 124 5.48 16.26 -20.36
CA GLY A 124 5.83 17.69 -20.31
C GLY A 124 6.66 18.09 -19.10
N LYS A 125 7.11 17.14 -18.27
CA LYS A 125 7.92 17.39 -17.06
C LYS A 125 9.29 16.72 -17.17
N LYS A 126 10.28 17.28 -16.48
CA LYS A 126 11.61 16.68 -16.40
C LYS A 126 11.53 15.34 -15.63
N PRO A 127 12.23 14.29 -16.09
CA PRO A 127 12.19 12.96 -15.49
C PRO A 127 12.87 12.87 -14.11
N PHE A 128 13.94 13.66 -13.91
CA PHE A 128 14.78 13.59 -12.72
C PHE A 128 14.77 14.92 -11.99
N GLN A 129 15.07 14.86 -10.69
CA GLN A 129 15.00 16.02 -9.81
C GLN A 129 16.39 16.63 -9.66
N LYS A 130 17.11 16.36 -8.57
CA LYS A 130 18.40 16.99 -8.28
C LYS A 130 19.57 16.08 -8.62
N LEU A 131 20.51 16.59 -9.43
CA LEU A 131 21.84 16.02 -9.63
C LEU A 131 22.88 16.87 -8.92
N GLN A 132 23.57 16.29 -7.95
CA GLN A 132 24.66 16.92 -7.22
C GLN A 132 26.00 16.34 -7.69
N PHE A 133 26.77 17.11 -8.44
CA PHE A 133 28.18 16.79 -8.67
C PHE A 133 28.94 17.00 -7.35
N LEU A 134 29.68 15.99 -6.93
CA LEU A 134 30.57 16.04 -5.78
C LEU A 134 31.98 15.74 -6.25
N VAL A 135 32.79 16.78 -6.43
CA VAL A 135 34.18 16.63 -6.86
C VAL A 135 35.06 16.47 -5.64
N ARG A 136 35.61 15.27 -5.45
CA ARG A 136 36.53 14.92 -4.38
C ARG A 136 37.92 15.41 -4.72
N ASP A 137 38.73 15.66 -3.68
CA ASP A 137 40.15 15.98 -3.82
C ASP A 137 40.45 17.15 -4.78
N TRP A 138 39.58 18.17 -4.76
CA TRP A 138 39.76 19.38 -5.56
C TRP A 138 41.06 20.09 -5.16
N SER A 139 41.96 20.24 -6.14
CA SER A 139 43.33 20.69 -5.90
C SER A 139 43.58 22.14 -6.30
N PHE A 140 42.56 22.85 -6.80
CA PHE A 140 42.68 24.20 -7.35
C PHE A 140 41.78 25.23 -6.63
N PRO A 141 41.87 25.37 -5.28
CA PRO A 141 41.03 26.29 -4.53
C PRO A 141 41.22 27.76 -4.92
N TYR A 142 42.38 28.09 -5.50
CA TYR A 142 42.71 29.42 -6.04
C TYR A 142 41.99 29.75 -7.34
N ASP A 143 41.60 28.74 -8.13
CA ASP A 143 40.79 28.93 -9.35
C ASP A 143 39.30 28.95 -9.02
N ALA A 144 38.88 28.05 -8.13
CA ALA A 144 37.53 27.98 -7.59
C ALA A 144 37.57 27.47 -6.15
N GLU A 145 37.04 28.28 -5.23
CA GLU A 145 37.00 27.98 -3.80
C GLU A 145 36.25 26.68 -3.48
N TYR A 146 36.55 26.07 -2.34
CA TYR A 146 35.81 24.91 -1.86
C TYR A 146 34.34 25.23 -1.57
N GLY A 147 33.48 24.22 -1.70
CA GLY A 147 32.05 24.34 -1.44
C GLY A 147 31.19 24.50 -2.68
N GLU A 148 29.94 24.96 -2.47
CA GLU A 148 28.91 25.07 -3.51
C GLU A 148 29.19 26.20 -4.50
N GLU A 149 29.64 27.37 -4.03
CA GLU A 149 29.83 28.54 -4.91
C GLU A 149 30.94 28.32 -5.94
N GLY A 150 32.09 27.80 -5.52
CA GLY A 150 33.16 27.42 -6.45
C GLY A 150 32.77 26.25 -7.34
N GLY A 151 32.05 25.27 -6.79
CA GLY A 151 31.50 24.14 -7.56
C GLY A 151 30.60 24.60 -8.70
N GLN A 152 29.68 25.52 -8.43
CA GLN A 152 28.78 26.04 -9.44
C GLN A 152 29.53 26.77 -10.55
N LYS A 153 30.56 27.57 -10.22
CA LYS A 153 31.43 28.23 -11.22
C LYS A 153 32.11 27.22 -12.15
N ILE A 154 32.64 26.13 -11.61
CA ILE A 154 33.28 25.07 -12.40
C ILE A 154 32.25 24.34 -13.26
N LEU A 155 31.10 23.98 -12.69
CA LEU A 155 30.04 23.28 -13.39
C LEU A 155 29.49 24.09 -14.56
N ASP A 156 29.20 25.38 -14.35
CA ASP A 156 28.70 26.26 -15.40
C ASP A 156 29.69 26.41 -16.55
N LYS A 157 30.98 26.49 -16.24
CA LYS A 157 32.05 26.50 -17.25
C LYS A 157 32.13 25.18 -18.02
N ARG A 158 31.98 24.03 -17.36
CA ARG A 158 32.05 22.70 -17.98
C ARG A 158 30.81 22.39 -18.84
N LEU A 159 29.63 22.82 -18.39
CA LEU A 159 28.37 22.65 -19.11
C LEU A 159 28.08 23.78 -20.11
N GLN A 160 28.99 24.74 -20.28
CA GLN A 160 28.85 25.79 -21.28
C GLN A 160 28.89 25.19 -22.69
N ILE A 161 27.85 25.48 -23.48
CA ILE A 161 27.74 25.04 -24.86
C ILE A 161 28.49 26.05 -25.73
N SER A 162 29.48 25.58 -26.47
CA SER A 162 30.26 26.38 -27.43
C SER A 162 30.11 25.83 -28.84
N LYS A 163 30.09 26.72 -29.84
CA LYS A 163 29.99 26.35 -31.26
C LYS A 163 31.20 25.55 -31.75
N ASN A 164 32.33 25.65 -31.04
CA ASN A 164 33.58 24.95 -31.38
C ASN A 164 33.60 23.51 -30.86
N GLN A 165 32.63 23.10 -30.02
CA GLN A 165 32.53 21.74 -29.51
C GLN A 165 31.96 20.80 -30.58
N HIS A 166 32.35 19.52 -30.53
CA HIS A 166 31.74 18.48 -31.35
C HIS A 166 30.20 18.45 -31.14
N PRO A 167 29.37 18.24 -32.18
CA PRO A 167 27.91 18.25 -32.06
C PRO A 167 27.37 17.30 -30.97
N GLU A 168 28.02 16.15 -30.79
CA GLU A 168 27.68 15.19 -29.74
C GLU A 168 27.85 15.77 -28.32
N LEU A 169 28.97 16.45 -28.07
CA LEU A 169 29.25 17.11 -26.79
C LEU A 169 28.28 18.26 -26.49
N GLN A 170 27.84 18.98 -27.52
CA GLN A 170 26.80 20.00 -27.38
C GLN A 170 25.44 19.36 -27.04
N SER A 171 25.12 18.24 -27.68
CA SER A 171 23.90 17.47 -27.44
C SER A 171 23.85 16.99 -26.00
N ILE A 172 24.91 16.35 -25.49
CA ILE A 172 24.99 15.85 -24.10
C ILE A 172 24.71 16.97 -23.10
N ARG A 173 25.38 18.13 -23.23
CA ARG A 173 25.19 19.29 -22.33
C ARG A 173 23.77 19.83 -22.35
N LYS A 174 23.14 19.93 -23.53
CA LYS A 174 21.74 20.36 -23.66
C LYS A 174 20.81 19.40 -22.92
N HIS A 175 21.03 18.10 -23.09
CA HIS A 175 20.17 17.10 -22.52
C HIS A 175 20.33 16.95 -21.00
N ILE A 176 21.55 17.04 -20.46
CA ILE A 176 21.76 17.04 -19.01
C ILE A 176 20.90 18.14 -18.36
N ARG A 177 20.90 19.36 -18.93
CA ARG A 177 20.06 20.47 -18.47
C ARG A 177 18.57 20.24 -18.66
N SER A 178 18.14 19.46 -19.64
CA SER A 178 16.72 19.14 -19.85
C SER A 178 16.23 18.02 -18.93
N CYS A 179 17.10 17.11 -18.50
CA CYS A 179 16.69 15.91 -17.75
C CYS A 179 16.52 16.13 -16.24
N PHE A 180 17.28 17.05 -15.64
CA PHE A 180 17.26 17.32 -14.20
C PHE A 180 16.61 18.67 -13.88
N THR A 181 15.80 18.75 -12.82
CA THR A 181 15.24 20.02 -12.35
C THR A 181 16.34 20.95 -11.87
N ASP A 182 17.24 20.42 -11.04
CA ASP A 182 18.33 21.15 -10.42
C ASP A 182 19.65 20.40 -10.63
N ILE A 183 20.71 21.16 -10.93
CA ILE A 183 22.05 20.62 -11.12
C ILE A 183 23.01 21.53 -10.35
N ASN A 184 23.63 20.99 -9.31
CA ASN A 184 24.54 21.70 -8.44
C ASN A 184 25.89 20.98 -8.42
N CYS A 185 26.94 21.69 -8.01
CA CYS A 185 28.26 21.11 -7.83
C CYS A 185 28.86 21.57 -6.50
N PHE A 186 29.56 20.67 -5.83
CA PHE A 186 30.27 20.95 -4.58
C PHE A 186 31.71 20.45 -4.71
N LEU A 187 32.67 21.33 -4.42
CA LEU A 187 34.10 21.00 -4.45
C LEU A 187 34.57 20.65 -3.04
N MET A 188 35.01 19.41 -2.84
CA MET A 188 35.58 18.94 -1.57
C MET A 188 37.11 18.99 -1.62
N PRO A 189 37.78 19.47 -0.56
CA PRO A 189 39.23 19.34 -0.43
C PRO A 189 39.64 17.86 -0.26
N HIS A 190 40.94 17.61 -0.31
CA HIS A 190 41.49 16.29 -0.01
C HIS A 190 41.40 16.02 1.52
N PRO A 191 40.97 14.82 1.97
CA PRO A 191 40.76 14.52 3.40
C PRO A 191 42.04 14.38 4.22
N GLY A 192 43.19 14.32 3.57
CA GLY A 192 44.51 14.18 4.17
C GLY A 192 45.20 12.89 3.73
N LEU A 193 46.54 12.89 3.71
CA LEU A 193 47.32 11.72 3.28
C LEU A 193 47.11 10.51 4.19
N ARG A 194 46.85 10.73 5.48
CA ARG A 194 46.55 9.65 6.44
C ARG A 194 45.31 8.87 6.04
N VAL A 195 44.23 9.57 5.69
CA VAL A 195 42.98 8.97 5.21
C VAL A 195 43.20 8.16 3.91
N ALA A 196 43.98 8.71 2.98
CA ALA A 196 44.18 8.09 1.67
C ALA A 196 45.15 6.88 1.68
N THR A 197 46.13 6.85 2.58
CA THR A 197 47.26 5.89 2.51
C THR A 197 47.41 4.97 3.71
N ASN A 198 46.81 5.30 4.85
CA ASN A 198 46.95 4.48 6.06
C ASN A 198 45.97 3.29 6.02
N PRO A 199 46.45 2.04 5.95
CA PRO A 199 45.58 0.87 5.91
C PRO A 199 44.84 0.62 7.24
N LYS A 200 45.27 1.26 8.33
CA LYS A 200 44.65 1.15 9.66
C LYS A 200 43.66 2.28 9.97
N PHE A 201 43.44 3.18 9.03
CA PHE A 201 42.49 4.28 9.22
C PHE A 201 41.07 3.71 9.39
N ASP A 202 40.43 4.06 10.50
CA ASP A 202 39.10 3.58 10.90
C ASP A 202 38.04 4.71 10.93
N GLY A 203 38.34 5.85 10.31
CA GLY A 203 37.36 6.93 10.11
C GLY A 203 37.32 8.00 11.20
N ARG A 204 38.24 7.95 12.18
CA ARG A 204 38.30 8.94 13.27
C ARG A 204 38.58 10.35 12.76
N LEU A 205 37.80 11.33 13.25
CA LEU A 205 37.88 12.73 12.80
C LEU A 205 39.19 13.42 13.17
N MET A 206 39.91 12.96 14.20
CA MET A 206 41.22 13.51 14.56
C MET A 206 42.30 13.26 13.50
N GLU A 207 42.10 12.28 12.62
CA GLU A 207 43.05 11.94 11.55
C GLU A 207 42.68 12.59 10.20
N ILE A 208 41.58 13.35 10.16
CA ILE A 208 41.06 14.04 8.97
C ILE A 208 41.42 15.53 9.03
N GLU A 209 41.84 16.08 7.89
CA GLU A 209 42.20 17.51 7.74
C GLU A 209 41.03 18.45 8.12
N SER A 210 41.36 19.60 8.72
CA SER A 210 40.36 20.58 9.20
C SER A 210 39.49 21.11 8.08
N ASP A 211 40.10 21.46 6.94
CA ASP A 211 39.39 22.04 5.80
C ASP A 211 38.35 21.05 5.23
N PHE A 212 38.67 19.75 5.25
CA PHE A 212 37.73 18.71 4.87
C PHE A 212 36.55 18.63 5.84
N LYS A 213 36.82 18.66 7.14
CA LYS A 213 35.77 18.65 8.18
C LYS A 213 34.86 19.87 8.05
N ASP A 214 35.41 21.06 7.81
CA ASP A 214 34.62 22.28 7.68
C ASP A 214 33.74 22.29 6.43
N ASN A 215 34.24 21.75 5.31
CA ASN A 215 33.44 21.58 4.11
C ASN A 215 32.39 20.46 4.27
N LEU A 216 32.70 19.39 4.99
CA LEU A 216 31.76 18.31 5.30
C LEU A 216 30.60 18.82 6.18
N ARG A 217 30.89 19.68 7.16
CA ARG A 217 29.90 20.41 7.98
C ARG A 217 28.94 21.25 7.15
N ARG A 218 29.36 21.72 5.97
CA ARG A 218 28.51 22.46 5.03
C ARG A 218 27.74 21.53 4.09
N LEU A 219 28.41 20.52 3.55
CA LEU A 219 27.86 19.58 2.57
C LEU A 219 26.68 18.77 3.11
N VAL A 220 26.82 18.16 4.29
CA VAL A 220 25.79 17.26 4.82
C VAL A 220 24.47 18.00 5.10
N PRO A 221 24.44 19.16 5.78
CA PRO A 221 23.22 19.95 5.92
C PRO A 221 22.68 20.47 4.58
N LEU A 222 23.55 20.80 3.61
CA LEU A 222 23.10 21.20 2.28
C LEU A 222 22.23 20.11 1.63
N LEU A 223 22.59 18.84 1.83
CA LEU A 223 21.90 17.70 1.24
C LEU A 223 20.73 17.17 2.09
N LEU A 224 20.89 17.12 3.41
CA LEU A 224 20.01 16.36 4.32
C LEU A 224 19.25 17.23 5.33
N ALA A 225 19.51 18.55 5.41
CA ALA A 225 18.73 19.39 6.31
C ALA A 225 17.23 19.34 5.92
N PRO A 226 16.30 19.34 6.89
CA PRO A 226 14.86 19.18 6.61
C PRO A 226 14.29 20.18 5.60
N LYS A 227 14.90 21.38 5.48
CA LYS A 227 14.51 22.42 4.52
C LYS A 227 14.93 22.12 3.07
N ASN A 228 15.93 21.26 2.86
CA ASN A 228 16.53 20.95 1.58
C ASN A 228 16.13 19.56 1.06
N LEU A 229 15.37 18.79 1.86
CA LEU A 229 14.88 17.48 1.45
C LEU A 229 13.90 17.60 0.29
N ILE A 230 14.17 16.85 -0.76
CA ILE A 230 13.33 16.80 -1.96
C ILE A 230 12.55 15.49 -1.93
N ILE A 231 11.22 15.60 -1.89
CA ILE A 231 10.33 14.44 -1.99
C ILE A 231 10.48 13.85 -3.39
N LYS A 232 10.65 12.52 -3.50
CA LYS A 232 10.72 11.84 -4.79
C LYS A 232 9.45 12.08 -5.60
N GLU A 233 9.61 12.58 -6.81
CA GLU A 233 8.53 12.72 -7.78
C GLU A 233 8.81 11.90 -9.04
N ILE A 234 7.78 11.20 -9.53
CA ILE A 234 7.79 10.54 -10.83
C ILE A 234 6.56 11.05 -11.59
N SER A 235 6.80 11.58 -12.79
CA SER A 235 5.73 12.16 -13.64
C SER A 235 4.96 13.30 -12.95
N GLY A 236 5.61 13.96 -11.99
CA GLY A 236 5.05 15.04 -11.18
C GLY A 236 4.13 14.59 -10.05
N HIS A 237 4.18 13.32 -9.64
CA HIS A 237 3.51 12.82 -8.43
C HIS A 237 4.51 12.46 -7.37
N LYS A 238 4.21 12.86 -6.13
CA LYS A 238 4.96 12.44 -4.94
C LYS A 238 4.83 10.92 -4.77
N VAL A 239 5.97 10.25 -4.65
CA VAL A 239 6.07 8.80 -4.52
C VAL A 239 6.10 8.41 -3.04
N LYS A 240 5.22 7.50 -2.63
CA LYS A 240 5.25 6.90 -1.29
C LYS A 240 6.25 5.74 -1.24
N ALA A 241 6.75 5.41 -0.04
CA ALA A 241 7.70 4.30 0.14
C ALA A 241 7.18 2.95 -0.42
N LYS A 242 5.89 2.65 -0.26
CA LYS A 242 5.25 1.44 -0.81
C LYS A 242 5.25 1.43 -2.35
N GLU A 243 5.07 2.59 -2.97
CA GLU A 243 5.08 2.75 -4.43
C GLU A 243 6.51 2.68 -4.98
N LEU A 244 7.50 3.20 -4.24
CA LEU A 244 8.91 3.15 -4.62
C LEU A 244 9.40 1.70 -4.84
N LEU A 245 8.90 0.75 -4.03
CA LEU A 245 9.21 -0.67 -4.21
C LEU A 245 8.70 -1.21 -5.56
N GLN A 246 7.52 -0.78 -6.00
CA GLN A 246 6.94 -1.23 -7.28
C GLN A 246 7.74 -0.67 -8.45
N TYR A 247 8.17 0.61 -8.38
CA TYR A 247 9.11 1.16 -9.37
C TYR A 247 10.41 0.37 -9.43
N PHE A 248 10.97 0.01 -8.27
CA PHE A 248 12.20 -0.78 -8.20
C PHE A 248 12.04 -2.15 -8.87
N GLN A 249 10.93 -2.84 -8.61
CA GLN A 249 10.60 -4.14 -9.21
C GLN A 249 10.37 -4.04 -10.73
N SER A 250 9.66 -3.01 -11.19
CA SER A 250 9.45 -2.82 -12.64
C SER A 250 10.75 -2.46 -13.36
N TYR A 251 11.58 -1.60 -12.78
CA TYR A 251 12.85 -1.23 -13.41
C TYR A 251 13.84 -2.38 -13.47
N ILE A 252 13.97 -3.20 -12.42
CA ILE A 252 14.93 -4.31 -12.46
C ILE A 252 14.60 -5.34 -13.55
N VAL A 253 13.31 -5.58 -13.83
CA VAL A 253 12.85 -6.47 -14.90
C VAL A 253 13.24 -5.94 -16.29
N VAL A 254 13.23 -4.62 -16.48
CA VAL A 254 13.67 -4.01 -17.74
C VAL A 254 15.18 -4.15 -17.93
N TYR A 255 15.95 -4.07 -16.84
CA TYR A 255 17.41 -4.15 -16.87
C TYR A 255 17.95 -5.59 -16.78
N SER A 256 17.10 -6.60 -16.55
CA SER A 256 17.51 -8.00 -16.43
C SER A 256 17.74 -8.73 -17.77
N GLY A 257 17.48 -8.07 -18.92
CA GLY A 257 17.77 -8.64 -20.25
C GLY A 257 19.26 -8.80 -20.52
N ASP A 258 19.67 -9.19 -21.73
CA ASP A 258 21.10 -9.29 -22.09
C ASP A 258 21.69 -7.98 -22.66
N GLU A 259 20.82 -7.01 -22.98
CA GLU A 259 21.19 -5.72 -23.55
C GLU A 259 20.74 -4.56 -22.65
N LEU A 260 21.35 -3.38 -22.83
CA LEU A 260 20.83 -2.16 -22.21
C LEU A 260 19.44 -1.87 -22.79
N PRO A 261 18.42 -1.65 -21.95
CA PRO A 261 17.06 -1.49 -22.42
C PRO A 261 16.92 -0.25 -23.28
N GLU A 262 16.13 -0.36 -24.35
CA GLU A 262 15.78 0.81 -25.12
C GLU A 262 15.04 1.84 -24.24
N PRO A 263 15.31 3.14 -24.40
CA PRO A 263 14.63 4.21 -23.65
C PRO A 263 13.09 4.13 -23.69
N LYS A 264 12.50 3.61 -24.76
CA LYS A 264 11.05 3.35 -24.86
C LYS A 264 10.58 2.29 -23.87
N SER A 265 11.34 1.21 -23.71
CA SER A 265 11.03 0.13 -22.77
C SER A 265 11.02 0.64 -21.32
N MET A 266 11.97 1.51 -20.98
CA MET A 266 12.01 2.17 -19.67
C MET A 266 10.78 3.05 -19.41
N LEU A 267 10.27 3.76 -20.43
CA LEU A 267 9.04 4.53 -20.29
C LEU A 267 7.82 3.65 -20.08
N VAL A 268 7.69 2.57 -20.87
CA VAL A 268 6.59 1.61 -20.72
C VAL A 268 6.62 1.04 -19.30
N ALA A 269 7.77 0.61 -18.80
CA ALA A 269 7.88 0.11 -17.44
C ALA A 269 7.58 1.15 -16.36
N THR A 270 7.93 2.43 -16.61
CA THR A 270 7.52 3.53 -15.73
C THR A 270 5.99 3.67 -15.73
N ALA A 271 5.35 3.58 -16.89
CA ALA A 271 3.90 3.62 -17.02
C ALA A 271 3.22 2.41 -16.35
N GLU A 272 3.77 1.21 -16.51
CA GLU A 272 3.31 -0.01 -15.82
C GLU A 272 3.38 0.15 -14.31
N ALA A 273 4.53 0.57 -13.77
CA ALA A 273 4.71 0.79 -12.34
C ALA A 273 3.72 1.83 -11.79
N ASN A 274 3.52 2.95 -12.50
CA ASN A 274 2.53 3.97 -12.15
C ASN A 274 1.11 3.39 -12.08
N ASN A 275 0.72 2.60 -13.07
CA ASN A 275 -0.60 1.97 -13.13
C ASN A 275 -0.76 0.91 -12.03
N LEU A 276 0.22 0.04 -11.81
CA LEU A 276 0.21 -0.95 -10.74
C LEU A 276 0.14 -0.30 -9.34
N ALA A 277 0.84 0.81 -9.13
CA ALA A 277 0.74 1.60 -7.90
C ALA A 277 -0.66 2.19 -7.69
N ALA A 278 -1.28 2.68 -8.77
CA ALA A 278 -2.66 3.16 -8.72
C ALA A 278 -3.65 2.03 -8.43
N VAL A 279 -3.51 0.86 -9.07
CA VAL A 279 -4.34 -0.33 -8.82
C VAL A 279 -4.22 -0.77 -7.36
N ALA A 280 -3.00 -0.90 -6.84
CA ALA A 280 -2.77 -1.33 -5.46
C ALA A 280 -3.41 -0.36 -4.44
N ALA A 281 -3.28 0.96 -4.66
CA ALA A 281 -3.88 1.97 -3.80
C ALA A 281 -5.43 1.96 -3.83
N ALA A 282 -6.02 1.79 -5.02
CA ALA A 282 -7.46 1.69 -5.18
C ALA A 282 -8.02 0.41 -4.55
N LYS A 283 -7.35 -0.73 -4.75
CA LYS A 283 -7.72 -2.03 -4.15
C LYS A 283 -7.66 -1.99 -2.62
N GLU A 284 -6.64 -1.36 -2.05
CA GLU A 284 -6.51 -1.16 -0.60
C GLU A 284 -7.65 -0.28 -0.04
N THR A 285 -8.02 0.77 -0.77
CA THR A 285 -9.15 1.63 -0.40
C THR A 285 -10.48 0.86 -0.42
N TYR A 286 -10.70 0.06 -1.47
CA TYR A 286 -11.87 -0.83 -1.56
C TYR A 286 -11.93 -1.81 -0.38
N HIS A 287 -10.82 -2.52 -0.10
CA HIS A 287 -10.74 -3.47 0.99
C HIS A 287 -11.02 -2.82 2.35
N SER A 288 -10.40 -1.68 2.64
CA SER A 288 -10.59 -0.98 3.91
C SER A 288 -12.04 -0.51 4.11
N LEU A 289 -12.68 0.01 3.06
CA LEU A 289 -14.07 0.45 3.12
C LEU A 289 -15.04 -0.72 3.26
N MET A 290 -14.82 -1.83 2.55
CA MET A 290 -15.64 -3.04 2.69
C MET A 290 -15.50 -3.66 4.09
N GLU A 291 -14.28 -3.72 4.64
CA GLU A 291 -14.05 -4.21 6.01
C GLU A 291 -14.80 -3.35 7.04
N ASN A 292 -14.90 -2.04 6.84
CA ASN A 292 -15.68 -1.17 7.71
C ASN A 292 -17.20 -1.43 7.66
N VAL A 293 -17.71 -1.99 6.56
CA VAL A 293 -19.13 -2.31 6.36
C VAL A 293 -19.46 -3.72 6.85
N CYS A 294 -18.71 -4.73 6.40
CA CYS A 294 -19.01 -6.15 6.62
C CYS A 294 -17.89 -6.95 7.28
N GLY A 295 -16.87 -6.29 7.85
CA GLY A 295 -15.74 -6.92 8.54
C GLY A 295 -16.14 -7.73 9.77
N GLY A 296 -15.23 -8.52 10.32
CA GLY A 296 -15.53 -9.56 11.34
C GLY A 296 -16.34 -9.08 12.55
N ALA A 297 -16.09 -7.86 13.01
CA ALA A 297 -16.79 -7.25 14.16
C ALA A 297 -18.16 -6.63 13.83
N LYS A 298 -18.55 -6.58 12.56
CA LYS A 298 -19.81 -5.98 12.10
C LYS A 298 -20.91 -7.04 12.00
N PRO A 299 -22.17 -6.67 12.33
CA PRO A 299 -23.31 -7.59 12.25
C PRO A 299 -23.59 -8.02 10.81
N TYR A 300 -24.38 -9.09 10.66
CA TYR A 300 -24.87 -9.53 9.36
C TYR A 300 -25.59 -8.40 8.62
N LEU A 301 -25.22 -8.19 7.36
CA LEU A 301 -25.87 -7.27 6.45
C LEU A 301 -26.75 -8.04 5.46
N ASN A 302 -27.93 -7.51 5.12
CA ASN A 302 -28.74 -8.09 4.04
C ASN A 302 -27.96 -8.07 2.72
N SER A 303 -27.99 -9.17 1.96
CA SER A 303 -27.31 -9.32 0.67
C SER A 303 -27.58 -8.17 -0.31
N ALA A 304 -28.83 -7.66 -0.39
CA ALA A 304 -29.16 -6.55 -1.28
C ALA A 304 -28.49 -5.22 -0.84
N HIS A 305 -28.39 -5.01 0.48
CA HIS A 305 -27.71 -3.84 1.03
C HIS A 305 -26.19 -3.95 0.88
N LEU A 306 -25.65 -5.16 1.05
CA LEU A 306 -24.22 -5.44 0.83
C LEU A 306 -23.80 -5.20 -0.63
N GLU A 307 -24.62 -5.63 -1.59
CA GLU A 307 -24.40 -5.37 -3.01
C GLU A 307 -24.45 -3.87 -3.32
N THR A 308 -25.38 -3.13 -2.71
CA THR A 308 -25.46 -1.66 -2.87
C THR A 308 -24.20 -0.96 -2.35
N GLU A 309 -23.71 -1.33 -1.17
CA GLU A 309 -22.48 -0.80 -0.60
C GLU A 309 -21.25 -1.19 -1.45
N HIS A 310 -21.21 -2.41 -1.96
CA HIS A 310 -20.18 -2.85 -2.89
C HIS A 310 -20.12 -1.93 -4.13
N PHE A 311 -21.25 -1.69 -4.81
CA PHE A 311 -21.25 -0.82 -5.99
C PHE A 311 -20.79 0.61 -5.68
N ARG A 312 -21.19 1.16 -4.52
CA ARG A 312 -20.78 2.49 -4.06
C ARG A 312 -19.27 2.56 -3.79
N ILE A 313 -18.73 1.58 -3.09
CA ILE A 313 -17.30 1.52 -2.72
C ILE A 313 -16.45 1.23 -3.97
N LYS A 314 -16.91 0.33 -4.85
CA LYS A 314 -16.30 0.04 -6.15
C LYS A 314 -16.19 1.30 -7.00
N ALA A 315 -17.28 2.06 -7.13
CA ALA A 315 -17.28 3.33 -7.86
C ALA A 315 -16.28 4.35 -7.26
N THR A 316 -16.18 4.41 -5.93
CA THR A 316 -15.22 5.28 -5.24
C THR A 316 -13.77 4.87 -5.53
N ALA A 317 -13.46 3.58 -5.51
CA ALA A 317 -12.13 3.06 -5.82
C ALA A 317 -11.75 3.28 -7.30
N ILE A 318 -12.70 3.11 -8.23
CA ILE A 318 -12.49 3.39 -9.66
C ILE A 318 -12.26 4.89 -9.88
N ASP A 319 -13.06 5.75 -9.25
CA ASP A 319 -12.89 7.21 -9.34
C ASP A 319 -11.51 7.65 -8.81
N GLN A 320 -11.06 7.08 -7.70
CA GLN A 320 -9.70 7.30 -7.18
C GLN A 320 -8.62 6.86 -8.19
N PHE A 321 -8.79 5.69 -8.82
CA PHE A 321 -7.87 5.20 -9.84
C PHE A 321 -7.84 6.14 -11.06
N SER A 322 -8.99 6.58 -11.55
CA SER A 322 -9.10 7.47 -12.72
C SER A 322 -8.56 8.87 -12.45
N LYS A 323 -8.81 9.44 -11.27
CA LYS A 323 -8.30 10.77 -10.87
C LYS A 323 -6.79 10.82 -10.74
N LYS A 324 -6.13 9.70 -10.42
CA LYS A 324 -4.67 9.63 -10.37
C LYS A 324 -4.14 9.75 -11.81
N ARG A 325 -3.32 10.77 -12.07
CA ARG A 325 -2.71 10.96 -13.40
C ARG A 325 -1.63 9.91 -13.60
N LYS A 326 -1.71 9.18 -14.71
CA LYS A 326 -0.89 8.00 -15.04
C LYS A 326 -0.20 8.24 -16.39
N MET A 327 0.92 7.56 -16.63
CA MET A 327 1.63 7.57 -17.92
C MET A 327 1.05 6.51 -18.87
N GLY A 328 1.28 6.67 -20.18
CA GLY A 328 0.87 5.70 -21.21
C GLY A 328 -0.51 5.95 -21.83
N GLY A 329 -1.21 7.01 -21.42
CA GLY A 329 -2.54 7.36 -21.97
C GLY A 329 -3.71 6.57 -21.37
N GLU A 330 -4.92 6.89 -21.83
CA GLU A 330 -6.16 6.26 -21.33
C GLU A 330 -6.29 4.81 -21.77
N GLU A 331 -5.92 4.48 -23.01
CA GLU A 331 -6.01 3.11 -23.55
C GLU A 331 -5.15 2.11 -22.77
N PHE A 332 -3.91 2.51 -22.44
CA PHE A 332 -3.03 1.69 -21.60
C PHE A 332 -3.59 1.51 -20.19
N SER A 333 -4.14 2.59 -19.62
CA SER A 333 -4.73 2.59 -18.27
C SER A 333 -6.01 1.74 -18.19
N GLU A 334 -6.76 1.60 -19.28
CA GLU A 334 -8.02 0.85 -19.30
C GLU A 334 -7.80 -0.65 -19.01
N THR A 335 -6.71 -1.23 -19.53
CA THR A 335 -6.35 -2.63 -19.23
C THR A 335 -6.17 -2.88 -17.73
N TYR A 336 -5.51 -1.94 -17.04
CA TYR A 336 -5.31 -2.01 -15.60
C TYR A 336 -6.59 -1.74 -14.80
N LYS A 337 -7.47 -0.87 -15.33
CA LYS A 337 -8.79 -0.61 -14.75
C LYS A 337 -9.68 -1.85 -14.82
N SER A 338 -9.75 -2.54 -15.96
CA SER A 338 -10.50 -3.80 -16.09
C SER A 338 -9.97 -4.88 -15.15
N LYS A 339 -8.63 -4.96 -14.98
CA LYS A 339 -8.02 -5.87 -14.00
C LYS A 339 -8.41 -5.50 -12.57
N LEU A 340 -8.36 -4.22 -12.19
CA LEU A 340 -8.79 -3.73 -10.88
C LEU A 340 -10.27 -4.06 -10.62
N GLU A 341 -11.14 -3.90 -11.61
CA GLU A 341 -12.55 -4.26 -11.52
C GLU A 341 -12.73 -5.75 -11.25
N ALA A 342 -12.04 -6.62 -11.99
CA ALA A 342 -12.08 -8.06 -11.77
C ALA A 342 -11.56 -8.47 -10.37
N ASP A 343 -10.44 -7.88 -9.92
CA ASP A 343 -9.89 -8.10 -8.59
C ASP A 343 -10.87 -7.70 -7.47
N MET A 344 -11.63 -6.61 -7.65
CA MET A 344 -12.62 -6.15 -6.67
C MET A 344 -13.86 -7.06 -6.63
N GLU A 345 -14.29 -7.61 -7.77
CA GLU A 345 -15.35 -8.61 -7.84
C GLU A 345 -14.95 -9.90 -7.11
N GLU A 346 -13.70 -10.36 -7.29
CA GLU A 346 -13.20 -11.53 -6.57
C GLU A 346 -13.18 -11.29 -5.04
N LEU A 347 -12.68 -10.13 -4.60
CA LEU A 347 -12.74 -9.74 -3.19
C LEU A 347 -14.18 -9.64 -2.67
N PHE A 348 -15.11 -9.17 -3.50
CA PHE A 348 -16.52 -9.09 -3.14
C PHE A 348 -17.13 -10.47 -2.85
N LEU A 349 -16.79 -11.49 -3.64
CA LEU A 349 -17.23 -12.86 -3.39
C LEU A 349 -16.77 -13.36 -2.02
N GLN A 350 -15.54 -13.05 -1.63
CA GLN A 350 -15.01 -13.38 -0.29
C GLN A 350 -15.79 -12.66 0.81
N PHE A 351 -16.06 -11.37 0.66
CA PHE A 351 -16.89 -10.61 1.62
C PHE A 351 -18.33 -11.11 1.71
N LYS A 352 -18.92 -11.53 0.58
CA LYS A 352 -20.27 -12.11 0.53
C LYS A 352 -20.33 -13.40 1.33
N LEU A 353 -19.39 -14.32 1.12
CA LEU A 353 -19.29 -15.56 1.89
C LEU A 353 -19.04 -15.29 3.38
N HIS A 354 -18.16 -14.33 3.71
CA HIS A 354 -17.89 -13.94 5.09
C HIS A 354 -19.09 -13.29 5.78
N ASN A 355 -19.92 -12.56 5.04
CA ASN A 355 -21.15 -11.99 5.58
C ASN A 355 -22.22 -13.09 5.76
N GLU A 356 -22.37 -14.01 4.80
CA GLU A 356 -23.34 -15.11 4.91
C GLU A 356 -23.08 -16.04 6.10
N SER A 357 -21.82 -16.25 6.49
CA SER A 357 -21.47 -17.04 7.67
C SER A 357 -21.99 -16.43 8.98
N LYS A 358 -22.29 -15.12 8.99
CA LYS A 358 -22.87 -14.40 10.14
C LYS A 358 -24.40 -14.48 10.19
N ASN A 359 -25.06 -15.12 9.23
CA ASN A 359 -26.51 -15.17 9.17
C ASN A 359 -27.08 -16.09 10.26
N ILE A 360 -27.40 -15.49 11.41
CA ILE A 360 -27.95 -16.15 12.60
C ILE A 360 -29.27 -16.87 12.29
N PHE A 361 -30.07 -16.43 11.31
CA PHE A 361 -31.34 -17.08 10.96
C PHE A 361 -31.19 -18.44 10.29
N LYS A 362 -30.04 -18.73 9.63
CA LYS A 362 -29.72 -20.11 9.21
C LYS A 362 -29.36 -20.98 10.42
N ALA A 363 -28.72 -20.41 11.43
CA ALA A 363 -28.29 -21.13 12.63
C ALA A 363 -29.41 -21.38 13.66
N ALA A 364 -30.40 -20.48 13.76
CA ALA A 364 -31.48 -20.56 14.74
C ALA A 364 -32.69 -21.41 14.30
N ARG A 365 -32.79 -21.76 13.01
CA ARG A 365 -33.90 -22.55 12.46
C ARG A 365 -33.95 -23.96 13.04
N THR A 366 -32.82 -24.67 13.01
CA THR A 366 -32.73 -26.06 13.44
C THR A 366 -33.12 -26.24 14.91
N PRO A 367 -32.63 -25.41 15.86
CA PRO A 367 -33.11 -25.43 17.23
C PRO A 367 -34.61 -25.19 17.39
N ALA A 368 -35.16 -24.20 16.66
CA ALA A 368 -36.56 -23.84 16.76
C ALA A 368 -37.50 -24.97 16.30
N VAL A 369 -37.16 -25.66 15.21
CA VAL A 369 -37.94 -26.78 14.67
C VAL A 369 -38.00 -27.94 15.68
N PHE A 370 -36.86 -28.40 16.16
CA PHE A 370 -36.82 -29.52 17.10
C PHE A 370 -37.43 -29.16 18.45
N PHE A 371 -37.22 -27.94 18.95
CA PHE A 371 -37.87 -27.48 20.19
C PHE A 371 -39.40 -27.46 20.06
N ALA A 372 -39.94 -26.94 18.96
CA ALA A 372 -41.38 -26.89 18.75
C ALA A 372 -42.01 -28.29 18.57
N ILE A 373 -41.30 -29.23 17.93
CA ILE A 373 -41.71 -30.64 17.86
C ILE A 373 -41.75 -31.23 19.27
N SER A 374 -40.71 -31.05 20.08
CA SER A 374 -40.68 -31.55 21.46
C SER A 374 -41.84 -31.02 22.30
N VAL A 375 -42.16 -29.72 22.22
CA VAL A 375 -43.29 -29.11 22.94
C VAL A 375 -44.63 -29.67 22.46
N THR A 376 -44.82 -29.84 21.16
CA THR A 376 -46.08 -30.34 20.59
C THR A 376 -46.36 -31.77 21.04
N PHE A 377 -45.35 -32.64 20.95
CA PHE A 377 -45.48 -34.04 21.38
C PHE A 377 -45.61 -34.20 22.90
N TYR A 378 -45.03 -33.29 23.70
CA TYR A 378 -45.25 -33.23 25.14
C TYR A 378 -46.73 -32.96 25.47
N ILE A 379 -47.33 -31.96 24.81
CA ILE A 379 -48.75 -31.61 25.00
C ILE A 379 -49.65 -32.77 24.57
N LEU A 380 -49.37 -33.38 23.40
CA LEU A 380 -50.13 -34.53 22.90
C LEU A 380 -50.05 -35.74 23.83
N SER A 381 -48.86 -36.03 24.38
CA SER A 381 -48.70 -37.11 25.36
C SER A 381 -49.57 -36.85 26.61
N GLY A 382 -49.59 -35.61 27.12
CA GLY A 382 -50.46 -35.23 28.23
C GLY A 382 -51.96 -35.42 27.94
N ILE A 383 -52.40 -35.07 26.73
CA ILE A 383 -53.80 -35.26 26.30
C ILE A 383 -54.15 -36.75 26.21
N PHE A 384 -53.31 -37.57 25.56
CA PHE A 384 -53.57 -39.01 25.45
C PHE A 384 -53.50 -39.73 26.80
N GLY A 385 -52.63 -39.29 27.70
CA GLY A 385 -52.58 -39.76 29.08
C GLY A 385 -53.87 -39.48 29.85
N LEU A 386 -54.49 -38.31 29.65
CA LEU A 386 -55.77 -37.95 30.26
C LEU A 386 -56.94 -38.80 29.74
N VAL A 387 -56.91 -39.22 28.47
CA VAL A 387 -57.95 -40.06 27.84
C VAL A 387 -57.69 -41.57 28.07
N ALA A 388 -56.66 -41.92 28.85
CA ALA A 388 -56.23 -43.30 29.15
C ALA A 388 -55.72 -44.11 27.93
N PHE A 389 -55.27 -43.43 26.87
CA PHE A 389 -54.57 -44.05 25.73
C PHE A 389 -53.07 -44.11 25.97
N TYR A 390 -52.65 -44.90 26.95
CA TYR A 390 -51.26 -44.95 27.43
C TYR A 390 -50.25 -45.34 26.34
N THR A 391 -50.58 -46.30 25.46
CA THR A 391 -49.70 -46.72 24.35
C THR A 391 -49.37 -45.59 23.38
N LEU A 392 -50.34 -44.70 23.13
CA LEU A 392 -50.16 -43.56 22.24
C LEU A 392 -49.42 -42.41 22.94
N ALA A 393 -49.66 -42.22 24.25
CA ALA A 393 -48.93 -41.26 25.07
C ALA A 393 -47.43 -41.60 25.17
N ASP A 394 -47.09 -42.89 25.32
CA ASP A 394 -45.71 -43.39 25.35
C ASP A 394 -45.02 -43.23 23.99
N LEU A 395 -45.74 -43.44 22.88
CA LEU A 395 -45.21 -43.19 21.54
C LEU A 395 -44.88 -41.69 21.35
N CYS A 396 -45.74 -40.78 21.81
CA CYS A 396 -45.46 -39.35 21.77
C CYS A 396 -44.24 -38.96 22.62
N ASN A 397 -44.07 -39.57 23.81
CA ASN A 397 -42.89 -39.35 24.65
C ASN A 397 -41.60 -39.87 23.99
N LEU A 398 -41.66 -40.99 23.27
CA LEU A 398 -40.53 -41.51 22.51
C LEU A 398 -40.09 -40.52 21.41
N VAL A 399 -41.05 -39.99 20.64
CA VAL A 399 -40.78 -38.99 19.58
C VAL A 399 -40.18 -37.71 20.18
N MET A 400 -40.71 -37.23 21.31
CA MET A 400 -40.16 -36.10 22.04
C MET A 400 -38.71 -36.36 22.48
N GLY A 401 -38.42 -37.54 23.04
CA GLY A 401 -37.08 -37.93 23.48
C GLY A 401 -36.07 -37.96 22.33
N ILE A 402 -36.46 -38.50 21.16
CA ILE A 402 -35.63 -38.50 19.95
C ILE A 402 -35.34 -37.07 19.47
N ALA A 403 -36.34 -36.18 19.46
CA ALA A 403 -36.17 -34.79 19.06
C ALA A 403 -35.20 -34.03 19.98
N LEU A 404 -35.29 -34.23 21.30
CA LEU A 404 -34.37 -33.62 22.27
C LEU A 404 -32.95 -34.17 22.14
N LEU A 405 -32.79 -35.48 21.95
CA LEU A 405 -31.48 -36.08 21.72
C LEU A 405 -30.84 -35.57 20.44
N THR A 406 -31.62 -35.37 19.38
CA THR A 406 -31.13 -34.81 18.11
C THR A 406 -30.72 -33.34 18.27
N LEU A 407 -31.46 -32.56 19.07
CA LEU A 407 -31.09 -31.17 19.41
C LEU A 407 -29.79 -31.09 20.23
N ILE A 408 -29.60 -32.00 21.19
CA ILE A 408 -28.37 -32.08 22.00
C ILE A 408 -27.19 -32.47 21.10
N SER A 409 -27.35 -33.49 20.25
CA SER A 409 -26.34 -33.90 19.28
C SER A 409 -25.97 -32.78 18.31
N TRP A 410 -26.96 -32.03 17.81
CA TRP A 410 -26.73 -30.86 16.96
C TRP A 410 -25.95 -29.76 17.71
N SER A 411 -26.31 -29.49 18.96
CA SER A 411 -25.63 -28.49 19.80
C SER A 411 -24.19 -28.90 20.09
N TYR A 412 -23.96 -30.20 20.34
CA TYR A 412 -22.62 -30.76 20.53
C TYR A 412 -21.77 -30.61 19.27
N VAL A 413 -22.26 -31.04 18.10
CA VAL A 413 -21.55 -30.93 16.82
C VAL A 413 -21.19 -29.47 16.49
N ARG A 414 -22.11 -28.53 16.76
CA ARG A 414 -21.85 -27.10 16.54
C ARG A 414 -20.85 -26.50 17.54
N TYR A 415 -20.80 -27.01 18.77
CA TYR A 415 -19.86 -26.54 19.79
C TYR A 415 -18.46 -27.17 19.65
N SER A 416 -18.38 -28.47 19.38
CA SER A 416 -17.11 -29.21 19.27
C SER A 416 -16.45 -29.06 17.89
N GLY A 417 -17.25 -28.84 16.84
CA GLY A 417 -16.77 -28.83 15.45
C GLY A 417 -16.43 -30.21 14.89
N GLU A 418 -16.67 -31.30 15.63
CA GLU A 418 -16.47 -32.67 15.18
C GLU A 418 -17.76 -33.23 14.53
N PHE A 419 -17.63 -34.12 13.54
CA PHE A 419 -18.76 -34.76 12.82
C PHE A 419 -19.70 -33.77 12.10
N ILE A 420 -19.13 -32.85 11.33
CA ILE A 420 -19.84 -31.81 10.57
C ILE A 420 -20.94 -32.39 9.66
N GLU A 421 -20.70 -33.54 9.02
CA GLU A 421 -21.69 -34.23 8.16
C GLU A 421 -22.97 -34.61 8.91
N ILE A 422 -22.87 -34.98 10.19
CA ILE A 422 -24.04 -35.30 11.03
C ILE A 422 -24.84 -34.01 11.29
N GLY A 423 -24.16 -32.89 11.52
CA GLY A 423 -24.79 -31.58 11.68
C GLY A 423 -25.56 -31.14 10.42
N GLU A 424 -24.97 -31.31 9.24
CA GLU A 424 -25.60 -30.98 7.95
C GLU A 424 -26.84 -31.86 7.66
N ASN A 425 -26.77 -33.15 7.98
CA ASN A 425 -27.92 -34.05 7.86
C ASN A 425 -29.07 -33.66 8.79
N ILE A 426 -28.76 -33.23 10.02
CA ILE A 426 -29.76 -32.74 10.98
C ILE A 426 -30.39 -31.42 10.49
N ASP A 427 -29.59 -30.50 9.94
CA ASP A 427 -30.08 -29.24 9.37
C ASP A 427 -30.98 -29.47 8.15
N THR A 428 -30.65 -30.47 7.32
CA THR A 428 -31.46 -30.89 6.16
C THR A 428 -32.78 -31.50 6.62
N LEU A 429 -32.75 -32.37 7.64
CA LEU A 429 -33.95 -32.97 8.24
C LEU A 429 -34.87 -31.91 8.85
N ALA A 430 -34.31 -30.94 9.59
CA ALA A 430 -35.07 -29.83 10.16
C ALA A 430 -35.73 -28.96 9.08
N SER A 431 -35.03 -28.74 7.96
CA SER A 431 -35.58 -28.00 6.82
C SER A 431 -36.75 -28.76 6.15
N ALA A 432 -36.62 -30.09 5.99
CA ALA A 432 -37.70 -30.92 5.47
C ALA A 432 -38.92 -30.95 6.41
N LEU A 433 -38.71 -31.04 7.73
CA LEU A 433 -39.79 -31.00 8.73
C LEU A 433 -40.49 -29.64 8.76
N TRP A 434 -39.73 -28.56 8.62
CA TRP A 434 -40.27 -27.21 8.57
C TRP A 434 -41.19 -26.99 7.37
N GLU A 435 -40.70 -27.28 6.16
CA GLU A 435 -41.45 -27.03 4.92
C GLU A 435 -42.65 -27.97 4.76
N ASN A 436 -42.53 -29.25 5.15
CA ASN A 436 -43.60 -30.23 4.91
C ASN A 436 -44.69 -30.26 5.99
N PHE A 437 -44.35 -29.98 7.26
CA PHE A 437 -45.28 -30.18 8.37
C PHE A 437 -45.59 -28.89 9.13
N MET A 438 -44.58 -28.13 9.53
CA MET A 438 -44.76 -26.97 10.42
C MET A 438 -45.33 -25.75 9.68
N LYS A 439 -44.81 -25.44 8.50
CA LYS A 439 -45.23 -24.28 7.71
C LYS A 439 -46.69 -24.39 7.24
N PRO A 440 -47.17 -25.52 6.67
CA PRO A 440 -48.57 -25.66 6.28
C PRO A 440 -49.53 -25.65 7.47
N THR A 441 -49.15 -26.26 8.60
CA THR A 441 -50.00 -26.27 9.81
C THR A 441 -50.07 -24.90 10.48
N TYR A 442 -48.96 -24.17 10.51
CA TYR A 442 -48.91 -22.79 10.98
C TYR A 442 -49.76 -21.86 10.09
N GLU A 443 -49.61 -21.92 8.77
CA GLU A 443 -50.42 -21.14 7.82
C GLU A 443 -51.91 -21.46 7.94
N ALA A 444 -52.28 -22.73 8.05
CA ALA A 444 -53.68 -23.15 8.25
C ALA A 444 -54.26 -22.68 9.60
N PHE A 445 -53.47 -22.71 10.67
CA PHE A 445 -53.91 -22.26 11.99
C PHE A 445 -54.04 -20.74 12.06
N VAL A 446 -53.12 -20.00 11.45
CA VAL A 446 -53.16 -18.53 11.35
C VAL A 446 -54.34 -18.10 10.48
N GLN A 447 -54.56 -18.73 9.33
CA GLN A 447 -55.69 -18.42 8.45
C GLN A 447 -57.03 -18.67 9.16
N LYS A 448 -57.18 -19.81 9.86
CA LYS A 448 -58.37 -20.08 10.68
C LYS A 448 -58.54 -19.13 11.86
N SER A 449 -57.45 -18.70 12.49
CA SER A 449 -57.49 -17.73 13.59
C SER A 449 -57.91 -16.34 13.11
N ILE A 450 -57.45 -15.92 11.92
CA ILE A 450 -57.86 -14.68 11.28
C ILE A 450 -59.34 -14.76 10.87
N GLU A 451 -59.78 -15.86 10.26
CA GLU A 451 -61.19 -16.09 9.92
C GLU A 451 -62.08 -16.04 11.18
N HIS A 452 -61.70 -16.70 12.28
CA HIS A 452 -62.43 -16.64 13.54
C HIS A 452 -62.45 -15.25 14.19
N ALA A 453 -61.37 -14.47 14.08
CA ALA A 453 -61.31 -13.10 14.58
C ALA A 453 -62.21 -12.15 13.76
N VAL A 454 -62.30 -12.36 12.44
CA VAL A 454 -63.19 -11.60 11.53
C VAL A 454 -64.66 -11.96 11.75
N VAL A 455 -64.97 -13.24 12.02
CA VAL A 455 -66.34 -13.68 12.35
C VAL A 455 -66.78 -13.19 13.73
N ASN A 456 -65.90 -13.21 14.75
CA ASN A 456 -66.26 -12.71 16.08
C ASN A 456 -66.37 -11.17 16.16
N SER A 457 -65.75 -10.43 15.25
CA SER A 457 -65.89 -8.97 15.15
C SER A 457 -67.16 -8.51 14.42
N THR A 458 -67.87 -9.40 13.71
CA THR A 458 -69.13 -9.09 13.01
C THR A 458 -70.40 -9.41 13.81
N VAL A 459 -70.32 -10.16 14.91
CA VAL A 459 -71.47 -10.59 15.72
C VAL A 459 -72.00 -9.55 16.75
N PRO A 460 -71.26 -8.55 17.28
CA PRO A 460 -71.86 -7.60 18.25
C PRO A 460 -72.72 -6.49 17.61
N ALA A 461 -72.94 -6.47 16.30
CA ALA A 461 -73.71 -5.41 15.63
C ALA A 461 -75.23 -5.68 15.55
N LEU A 462 -75.70 -6.91 15.85
CA LEU A 462 -77.11 -7.31 15.65
C LEU A 462 -77.96 -7.42 16.92
N SER A 463 -77.41 -7.10 18.10
CA SER A 463 -78.11 -7.20 19.40
C SER A 463 -78.17 -5.89 20.19
N ARG A 464 -78.49 -4.77 19.53
CA ARG A 464 -79.03 -3.57 20.20
C ARG A 464 -80.25 -3.03 19.48
N THR A 465 -81.41 -3.62 19.77
CA THR A 465 -82.68 -2.90 19.76
C THR A 465 -82.62 -1.81 20.84
N THR A 466 -82.62 -0.54 20.42
CA THR A 466 -83.04 0.58 21.28
C THR A 466 -84.27 1.20 20.67
N SER A 467 -85.35 1.15 21.44
CA SER A 467 -86.60 1.85 21.18
C SER A 467 -86.45 3.35 21.44
N LEU A 468 -87.13 4.12 20.59
CA LEU A 468 -87.83 5.38 20.87
C LEU A 468 -87.05 6.72 20.96
N ASN A 469 -87.52 7.60 20.05
CA ASN A 469 -87.86 9.02 20.22
C ASN A 469 -86.80 10.11 19.98
N GLY A 470 -87.05 10.90 18.92
CA GLY A 470 -87.29 12.33 19.12
C GLY A 470 -86.63 13.31 18.15
N LYS A 471 -87.48 13.88 17.27
CA LYS A 471 -87.44 15.23 16.68
C LYS A 471 -86.53 15.51 15.47
N ILE A 472 -87.24 15.55 14.34
CA ILE A 472 -86.98 16.33 13.13
C ILE A 472 -86.82 17.82 13.46
N LYS A 473 -85.80 18.46 12.88
CA LYS A 473 -85.85 19.86 12.43
C LYS A 473 -84.96 20.04 11.20
N GLN A 474 -85.61 20.34 10.07
CA GLN A 474 -85.08 21.13 8.96
C GLN A 474 -85.55 22.59 9.14
N PRO A 475 -85.01 23.60 8.45
CA PRO A 475 -84.21 23.56 7.21
C PRO A 475 -82.70 23.71 7.39
#